data_AF-A0A6V7JUS7-F1
#
_entry.id   AF-A0A6V7JUS7-F1
#
_cell.length_a   1.000
_cell.length_b   1.000
_cell.length_c   1.000
_cell.angle_alpha   90.00
_cell.angle_beta   90.00
_cell.angle_gamma   90.00
#
_symmetry.space_group_name_H-M   'P 1'
#
loop_
_entity.id
_entity.type
_entity.pdbx_description
1 polymer ?
#
loop_
_entity_poly.entity_id
_entity_poly.type
_entity_poly.pdbx_seq_one_letter_code
_entity_poly.pdbx_strand_id
1 'polypeptide(L)'
;LASQSTDHKARGQKVIEFDTESMDYLDQMPSPRHLKTHLPYDLLPRALREKTTRAKIVHIRRNPKDTCISNYHFLASMDWYHGTLDEFAQYTLDDQ
;
A
#
# COMPACT_ATOMS: atom_id res chain seq x y z
N LEU A 1 -5.12 -48.96 1.41
CA LEU A 1 -5.54 -47.99 2.44
C LEU A 1 -4.87 -46.67 2.11
N ALA A 2 -5.66 -45.71 1.65
CA ALA A 2 -5.23 -44.37 1.34
C ALA A 2 -4.86 -43.63 2.63
N SER A 3 -3.78 -42.86 2.60
CA SER A 3 -3.68 -41.64 3.40
C SER A 3 -3.26 -40.51 2.47
N GLN A 4 -4.25 -39.68 2.16
CA GLN A 4 -4.15 -38.49 1.35
C GLN A 4 -3.34 -37.40 2.08
N SER A 5 -2.68 -36.56 1.27
CA SER A 5 -2.72 -35.09 1.31
C SER A 5 -2.34 -34.38 2.62
N THR A 6 -1.30 -33.54 2.55
CA THR A 6 -1.53 -32.08 2.50
C THR A 6 -0.25 -31.37 2.06
N ASP A 7 -0.24 -30.99 0.78
CA ASP A 7 0.64 -29.94 0.25
C ASP A 7 0.38 -28.65 1.04
N HIS A 8 1.29 -28.29 1.94
CA HIS A 8 1.42 -26.90 2.38
C HIS A 8 2.06 -26.11 1.25
N LYS A 9 1.28 -25.87 0.18
CA LYS A 9 1.61 -24.87 -0.83
C LYS A 9 1.69 -23.53 -0.13
N ALA A 10 2.91 -23.16 0.24
CA ALA A 10 3.26 -21.84 0.70
C ALA A 10 2.58 -20.86 -0.25
N ARG A 11 1.64 -20.08 0.28
CA ARG A 11 1.00 -18.98 -0.43
C ARG A 11 2.11 -17.96 -0.64
N GLY A 12 2.88 -18.15 -1.70
CA GLY A 12 4.00 -17.32 -2.12
C GLY A 12 3.47 -15.95 -2.52
N GLN A 13 3.17 -15.14 -1.52
CA GLN A 13 3.12 -13.71 -1.71
C GLN A 13 4.57 -13.30 -1.81
N LYS A 14 5.10 -13.27 -3.05
CA LYS A 14 6.37 -12.59 -3.32
C LYS A 14 6.21 -11.19 -2.74
N VAL A 15 6.89 -10.94 -1.63
CA VAL A 15 7.07 -9.60 -1.10
C VAL A 15 7.67 -8.82 -2.26
N ILE A 16 7.04 -7.70 -2.62
CA ILE A 16 7.44 -6.87 -3.74
C ILE A 16 8.77 -6.23 -3.31
N GLU A 17 9.87 -6.93 -3.60
CA GLU A 17 11.20 -6.36 -3.65
C GLU A 17 11.12 -5.19 -4.63
N PHE A 18 11.59 -4.01 -4.22
CA PHE A 18 11.58 -2.79 -5.03
C PHE A 18 12.61 -2.94 -6.15
N ASP A 19 12.36 -3.87 -7.06
CA ASP A 19 13.24 -4.21 -8.16
C ASP A 19 12.72 -3.57 -9.45
N THR A 20 13.64 -3.18 -10.31
CA THR A 20 13.40 -2.51 -11.59
C THR A 20 12.49 -3.28 -12.55
N GLU A 21 12.17 -4.55 -12.26
CA GLU A 21 11.24 -5.42 -12.99
C GLU A 21 9.75 -5.17 -12.68
N SER A 22 9.43 -4.23 -11.80
CA SER A 22 8.05 -3.97 -11.35
C SER A 22 7.09 -3.60 -12.49
N MET A 23 7.55 -2.91 -13.54
CA MET A 23 6.71 -2.52 -14.68
C MET A 23 6.43 -3.72 -15.60
N ASP A 24 7.45 -4.51 -15.93
CA ASP A 24 7.29 -5.71 -16.76
C ASP A 24 6.38 -6.75 -16.09
N TYR A 25 6.45 -6.83 -14.76
CA TYR A 25 5.54 -7.67 -13.96
C TYR A 25 4.08 -7.21 -14.08
N LEU A 26 3.83 -5.90 -14.06
CA LEU A 26 2.50 -5.33 -14.20
C LEU A 26 1.91 -5.56 -15.59
N ASP A 27 2.75 -5.52 -16.63
CA ASP A 27 2.34 -5.74 -18.02
C ASP A 27 1.96 -7.21 -18.28
N GLN A 28 2.64 -8.15 -17.62
CA GLN A 28 2.33 -9.58 -17.69
C GLN A 28 1.08 -9.96 -16.88
N MET A 29 0.60 -9.10 -15.98
CA MET A 29 -0.52 -9.43 -15.10
C MET A 29 -1.88 -9.33 -15.83
N PRO A 30 -2.68 -10.42 -15.85
CA PRO A 30 -3.99 -10.42 -16.53
C PRO A 30 -4.98 -9.49 -15.84
N SER A 31 -5.94 -8.97 -16.62
CA SER A 31 -7.02 -8.14 -16.07
C SER A 31 -8.06 -8.99 -15.31
N PRO A 32 -8.62 -8.51 -14.18
CA PRO A 32 -8.45 -7.18 -13.58
C PRO A 32 -7.21 -7.06 -12.67
N ARG A 33 -6.50 -5.94 -12.78
CA ARG A 33 -5.33 -5.62 -11.94
C ARG A 33 -5.72 -4.82 -10.70
N HIS A 34 -5.15 -5.18 -9.55
CA HIS A 34 -5.36 -4.47 -8.29
C HIS A 34 -4.07 -3.74 -7.90
N LEU A 35 -4.12 -2.41 -7.92
CA LEU A 35 -2.98 -1.54 -7.60
C LEU A 35 -3.35 -0.66 -6.41
N LYS A 36 -2.43 -0.58 -5.44
CA LYS A 36 -2.54 0.32 -4.29
C LYS A 36 -1.54 1.45 -4.47
N THR A 37 -1.95 2.68 -4.15
CA THR A 37 -1.07 3.83 -4.11
C THR A 37 -1.43 4.76 -2.95
N HIS A 38 -0.43 5.45 -2.41
CA HIS A 38 -0.58 6.53 -1.43
C HIS A 38 -0.46 7.93 -2.08
N LEU A 39 -0.32 7.99 -3.41
CA LEU A 39 -0.21 9.26 -4.13
C LEU A 39 -1.50 10.10 -4.02
N PRO A 40 -1.37 11.42 -3.85
CA PRO A 40 -2.48 12.35 -4.04
C PRO A 40 -3.13 12.21 -5.41
N TYR A 41 -4.41 12.57 -5.50
CA TYR A 41 -5.19 12.43 -6.74
C TYR A 41 -4.55 13.14 -7.94
N ASP A 42 -3.94 14.30 -7.72
CA ASP A 42 -3.33 15.12 -8.76
C ASP A 42 -2.00 14.58 -9.29
N LEU A 43 -1.42 13.57 -8.62
CA LEU A 43 -0.24 12.86 -9.09
C LEU A 43 -0.58 11.53 -9.79
N LEU A 44 -1.86 11.16 -9.85
CA LEU A 44 -2.28 9.96 -10.59
C LEU A 44 -2.16 10.17 -12.10
N PRO A 45 -1.97 9.09 -12.90
CA PRO A 45 -1.89 9.20 -14.35
C PRO A 45 -3.10 9.93 -14.94
N ARG A 46 -2.84 10.84 -15.88
CA ARG A 46 -3.87 11.68 -16.50
C ARG A 46 -5.04 10.86 -17.07
N ALA A 47 -4.77 9.70 -17.66
CA ALA A 47 -5.78 8.79 -18.17
C ALA A 47 -6.75 8.23 -17.10
N LEU A 48 -6.29 8.06 -15.86
CA LEU A 48 -7.16 7.70 -14.73
C LEU A 48 -7.98 8.92 -14.25
N ARG A 49 -7.36 10.10 -14.20
CA ARG A 49 -8.03 11.34 -13.77
C ARG A 49 -9.13 11.75 -14.74
N GLU A 50 -8.85 11.68 -16.04
CA GLU A 50 -9.78 12.00 -17.14
C GLU A 50 -10.78 10.87 -17.43
N LYS A 51 -10.72 9.76 -16.67
CA LYS A 51 -11.63 8.61 -16.80
C LYS A 51 -11.67 8.03 -18.22
N THR A 52 -10.56 8.10 -18.97
CA THR A 52 -10.44 7.52 -20.31
C THR A 52 -10.24 6.00 -20.27
N THR A 53 -9.88 5.46 -19.10
CA THR A 53 -9.73 4.03 -18.84
C THR A 53 -10.96 3.43 -18.15
N ARG A 54 -11.15 2.11 -18.25
CA ARG A 54 -12.22 1.37 -17.51
C ARG A 54 -11.86 1.10 -16.04
N ALA A 55 -10.72 1.61 -15.56
CA ALA A 55 -10.25 1.38 -14.20
C ALA A 55 -11.14 2.10 -13.17
N LYS A 56 -11.29 1.53 -11.98
CA LYS A 56 -12.07 2.10 -10.87
C LYS A 56 -11.13 2.48 -9.74
N ILE A 57 -11.35 3.66 -9.14
CA ILE A 57 -10.57 4.15 -8.00
C ILE A 57 -11.40 3.91 -6.74
N VAL A 58 -10.82 3.22 -5.76
CA VAL A 58 -11.38 3.05 -4.42
C VAL A 58 -10.50 3.84 -3.46
N HIS A 59 -11.05 4.90 -2.87
CA HIS A 59 -10.35 5.75 -1.92
C HIS A 59 -10.80 5.43 -0.49
N ILE A 60 -9.85 5.08 0.38
CA ILE A 60 -10.09 4.72 1.77
C ILE A 60 -9.66 5.90 2.64
N ARG A 61 -10.55 6.35 3.53
CA ARG A 61 -10.24 7.37 4.54
C ARG A 61 -10.38 6.76 5.93
N ARG A 62 -9.52 7.22 6.84
CA ARG A 62 -9.52 6.85 8.27
C ARG A 62 -9.53 8.13 9.10
N ASN A 63 -10.03 8.06 10.32
CA ASN A 63 -9.93 9.15 11.27
C ASN A 63 -8.44 9.57 11.41
N PRO A 64 -8.09 10.86 11.23
CA PRO A 64 -6.70 11.31 11.29
C PRO A 64 -6.02 10.99 12.63
N LYS A 65 -6.77 10.96 13.74
CA LYS A 65 -6.24 10.58 15.06
C LYS A 65 -5.75 9.13 15.09
N ASP A 66 -6.53 8.22 14.50
CA ASP A 66 -6.17 6.81 14.42
C ASP A 66 -5.04 6.56 13.41
N THR A 67 -5.01 7.35 12.32
CA THR A 67 -3.93 7.30 11.32
C THR A 67 -2.61 7.75 11.92
N CYS A 68 -2.61 8.83 12.72
CA CYS A 68 -1.43 9.35 13.40
C CYS A 68 -0.78 8.28 14.29
N ILE A 69 -1.56 7.66 15.19
CA ILE A 69 -1.06 6.61 16.09
C ILE A 69 -0.51 5.42 15.29
N SER A 70 -1.24 4.99 14.26
CA SER A 70 -0.83 3.88 13.40
C SER A 70 0.48 4.17 12.66
N ASN A 71 0.68 5.40 12.18
CA ASN A 71 1.88 5.79 11.45
C ASN A 71 3.09 5.93 12.39
N TYR A 72 2.89 6.48 13.59
CA TYR A 72 3.92 6.54 14.63
C TYR A 72 4.49 5.14 14.93
N HIS A 73 3.62 4.16 15.21
CA HIS A 73 4.07 2.80 15.49
C HIS A 73 4.70 2.12 14.27
N PHE A 74 4.20 2.40 13.06
CA PHE A 74 4.80 1.89 11.83
C PHE A 74 6.24 2.40 11.64
N LEU A 75 6.46 3.72 11.78
CA LEU A 75 7.78 4.33 11.65
C LEU A 75 8.73 3.92 12.78
N ALA A 76 8.24 3.85 14.02
CA ALA A 76 9.02 3.35 15.15
C ALA A 76 9.43 1.89 14.96
N SER A 77 8.54 1.04 14.43
CA SER A 77 8.84 -0.36 14.12
C SER A 77 9.83 -0.52 12.96
N MET A 78 9.92 0.46 12.07
CA MET A 78 10.90 0.50 10.98
C MET A 78 12.21 1.15 11.39
N ASP A 79 12.34 1.58 12.65
CA ASP A 79 13.47 2.36 13.17
C ASP A 79 13.71 3.67 12.39
N TRP A 80 12.64 4.25 11.85
CA TRP A 80 12.66 5.49 11.06
C TRP A 80 12.24 6.73 11.88
N TYR A 81 11.81 6.53 13.12
CA TYR A 81 11.42 7.60 14.02
C TYR A 81 11.73 7.25 15.47
N HIS A 82 12.38 8.17 16.18
CA HIS A 82 12.78 7.99 17.58
C HIS A 82 12.22 9.07 18.53
N GLY A 83 11.35 9.96 18.04
CA GLY A 83 10.73 11.00 18.85
C GLY A 83 9.54 10.47 19.67
N THR A 84 8.94 11.35 20.45
CA THR A 84 7.74 11.02 21.23
C THR A 84 6.48 11.03 20.37
N LEU A 85 5.41 10.40 20.88
CA LEU A 85 4.10 10.43 20.22
C LEU A 85 3.53 11.85 20.15
N ASP A 86 3.76 12.68 21.17
CA ASP A 86 3.23 14.04 21.22
C ASP A 86 3.87 14.93 20.15
N GLU A 87 5.19 14.84 19.98
CA GLU A 87 5.90 15.52 18.90
C GLU A 87 5.41 15.06 17.52
N PHE A 88 5.20 13.75 17.38
CA PHE A 88 4.69 13.17 16.13
C PHE A 88 3.25 13.64 15.82
N ALA A 89 2.41 13.74 16.85
CA ALA A 89 1.04 14.22 16.73
C ALA A 89 1.02 15.70 16.33
N GLN A 90 1.88 16.54 16.92
CA GLN A 90 2.00 17.94 16.53
C GLN A 90 2.46 18.09 15.07
N TYR A 91 3.50 17.36 14.67
CA TYR A 91 3.95 17.33 13.27
C TYR A 91 2.83 16.91 12.31
N THR A 92 2.06 15.88 12.67
CA THR A 92 0.94 15.39 11.85
C THR A 92 -0.17 16.43 11.70
N LEU A 93 -0.37 17.29 12.70
CA LEU A 93 -1.36 18.37 12.64
C LEU A 93 -0.89 19.57 11.81
N ASP A 94 0.41 19.86 11.84
CA ASP A 94 1.00 20.98 11.09
C ASP A 94 1.13 20.68 9.58
N ASP A 95 1.21 19.40 9.19
CA ASP A 95 1.34 18.92 7.81
C ASP A 95 -0.02 18.64 7.11
N GLN A 96 -1.15 19.13 7.66
CA GLN A 96 -2.50 19.02 7.04
C GLN A 96 -2.91 20.24 6.22
#